data_AF-A0A835WAR4-F1
#
_entry.id   AF-A0A835WAR4-F1
#
_cell.length_a   1.000
_cell.length_b   1.000
_cell.length_c   1.000
_cell.angle_alpha   90.00
_cell.angle_beta   90.00
_cell.angle_gamma   90.00
#
_symmetry.space_group_name_H-M   'P 1'
#
loop_
_entity.id
_entity.type
_entity.pdbx_description
1 polymer ?
#
loop_
_entity_poly.entity_id
_entity_poly.type
_entity_poly.pdbx_seq_one_letter_code
_entity_poly.pdbx_strand_id
1 'polypeptide(L)'
;MASRKRPAAAAAAAAALLALLLALSNACAAWAQNSGQGQPDNFKEPKTGALVLVNDHEGNDDFALFDDSAKKLHPLPKGKKPPKKDKNGKTLKLGDVVTIVMMVDAPTCGNATAETTVDALRAAYLGPALDGKGGVAYRAEMCSYGELMISVPAFTVIRITPSCTWDTTTCDWSGIYSAAIAAAPAALKAAASPYLVADFTNYHIVIRQDICRWSGLATMGSNANTVWLKPGSIVPSSWQVPMQEMIHNFVMYHSYGDGSEYNDYTSFMGSGNACPNAKELALLGWASPATGGLLDGTSIAAGAATGPIMLPATYLTGAGAYARVKPTWMSSYTSTDPTTGGKNLYFEVRKDGNADASIIPSFVNALIVHQVIAYMDNDQATYRSDNAINDFVTFIAPNTRTVISSWNIKNYNLVVYTGSMFGSQGAILPVYFCRFVTAETGGKAKPGERAPPLPPMTPDHPPPTSGHRPPPRRSPPRHRNGYNAPPPHHRQQMRQRA
;
A
#
# COMPACT_ATOMS: atom_id res chain seq x y z
N MET A 1 -15.07 81.04 -23.19
CA MET A 1 -15.34 80.69 -21.78
C MET A 1 -15.63 79.19 -21.70
N ALA A 2 -14.93 78.52 -20.78
CA ALA A 2 -15.22 77.22 -20.15
C ALA A 2 -15.34 75.95 -21.02
N SER A 3 -14.93 74.76 -20.60
CA SER A 3 -14.07 74.31 -19.50
C SER A 3 -13.75 72.84 -19.76
N ARG A 4 -12.49 72.49 -20.03
CA ARG A 4 -12.04 71.09 -20.17
C ARG A 4 -11.95 70.43 -18.79
N LYS A 5 -12.89 69.53 -18.46
CA LYS A 5 -12.75 68.59 -17.34
C LYS A 5 -11.94 67.37 -17.79
N ARG A 6 -10.80 67.13 -17.15
CA ARG A 6 -9.92 65.95 -17.32
C ARG A 6 -10.45 64.74 -16.53
N PRO A 7 -10.16 63.49 -16.96
CA PRO A 7 -10.61 62.29 -16.27
C PRO A 7 -9.63 61.91 -15.14
N ALA A 8 -9.88 62.39 -13.92
CA ALA A 8 -9.07 62.06 -12.75
C ALA A 8 -9.29 60.62 -12.24
N ALA A 9 -10.39 59.98 -12.60
CA ALA A 9 -10.76 58.67 -12.05
C ALA A 9 -9.94 57.49 -12.61
N ALA A 10 -9.57 57.54 -13.90
CA ALA A 10 -8.82 56.45 -14.53
C ALA A 10 -7.34 56.38 -14.05
N ALA A 11 -6.74 57.54 -13.77
CA ALA A 11 -5.38 57.60 -13.25
C ALA A 11 -5.29 57.11 -11.79
N ALA A 12 -6.32 57.36 -10.98
CA ALA A 12 -6.38 56.88 -9.61
C ALA A 12 -6.53 55.35 -9.52
N ALA A 13 -7.33 54.74 -10.41
CA ALA A 13 -7.52 53.29 -10.46
C ALA A 13 -6.23 52.57 -10.93
N ALA A 14 -5.52 53.12 -11.92
CA ALA A 14 -4.26 52.56 -12.38
C ALA A 14 -3.15 52.66 -11.31
N ALA A 15 -3.11 53.78 -10.57
CA ALA A 15 -2.15 53.95 -9.46
C ALA A 15 -2.43 52.99 -8.29
N ALA A 16 -3.71 52.75 -7.97
CA ALA A 16 -4.10 51.79 -6.92
C ALA A 16 -3.76 50.35 -7.31
N LEU A 17 -3.97 49.96 -8.57
CA LEU A 17 -3.64 48.62 -9.05
C LEU A 17 -2.12 48.39 -9.09
N LEU A 18 -1.35 49.40 -9.49
CA LEU A 18 0.11 49.33 -9.50
C LEU A 18 0.68 49.28 -8.07
N ALA A 19 0.10 50.03 -7.13
CA ALA A 19 0.48 49.98 -5.71
C ALA A 19 0.15 48.61 -5.08
N LEU A 20 -0.97 48.00 -5.47
CA LEU A 20 -1.35 46.66 -5.01
C LEU A 20 -0.41 45.57 -5.57
N LEU A 21 -0.03 45.69 -6.84
CA LEU A 21 0.93 44.78 -7.49
C LEU A 21 2.35 44.93 -6.90
N LEU A 22 2.77 46.16 -6.57
CA LEU A 22 4.04 46.42 -5.87
C LEU A 22 4.03 45.94 -4.41
N ALA A 23 2.87 46.02 -3.72
CA ALA A 23 2.71 45.47 -2.38
C ALA A 23 2.73 43.93 -2.40
N LEU A 24 2.11 43.30 -3.40
CA LEU A 24 2.13 41.84 -3.60
C LEU A 24 3.52 41.34 -4.01
N SER A 25 4.26 42.07 -4.86
CA SER A 25 5.64 41.69 -5.21
C SER A 25 6.58 41.81 -4.02
N ASN A 26 6.41 42.83 -3.16
CA ASN A 26 7.19 42.98 -1.93
C ASN A 26 6.79 41.95 -0.86
N ALA A 27 5.53 41.52 -0.79
CA ALA A 27 5.09 40.44 0.09
C ALA A 27 5.64 39.07 -0.36
N CYS A 28 5.69 38.79 -1.67
CA CYS A 28 6.32 37.58 -2.21
C CYS A 28 7.85 37.59 -2.05
N ALA A 29 8.50 38.73 -2.21
CA ALA A 29 9.94 38.87 -1.94
C ALA A 29 10.26 38.73 -0.44
N ALA A 30 9.42 39.27 0.44
CA ALA A 30 9.56 39.10 1.90
C ALA A 30 9.26 37.66 2.35
N TRP A 31 8.34 36.95 1.69
CA TRP A 31 8.11 35.53 1.96
C TRP A 31 9.26 34.65 1.46
N ALA A 32 9.82 34.94 0.28
CA ALA A 32 11.00 34.25 -0.26
C ALA A 32 12.30 34.56 0.51
N GLN A 33 12.43 35.75 1.10
CA GLN A 33 13.56 36.09 1.97
C GLN A 33 13.41 35.54 3.40
N ASN A 34 12.18 35.32 3.90
CA ASN A 34 11.95 34.72 5.22
C ASN A 34 11.79 33.19 5.22
N SER A 35 11.45 32.55 4.10
CA SER A 35 11.36 31.08 4.03
C SER A 35 12.72 30.39 3.92
N GLY A 36 13.77 31.12 3.53
CA GLY A 36 15.14 30.61 3.39
C GLY A 36 16.02 30.68 4.65
N GLN A 37 15.53 31.27 5.75
CA GLN A 37 16.28 31.37 7.01
C GLN A 37 15.41 31.09 8.24
N GLY A 38 14.53 30.09 8.15
CA GLY A 38 14.05 29.42 9.35
C GLY A 38 15.26 28.84 10.08
N GLN A 39 15.75 29.52 11.12
CA GLN A 39 16.65 28.89 12.07
C GLN A 39 15.99 27.57 12.47
N PRO A 40 16.73 26.44 12.42
CA PRO A 40 16.16 25.20 12.93
C PRO A 40 15.76 25.47 14.37
N ASP A 41 14.46 25.40 14.65
CA ASP A 41 13.94 25.47 16.01
C ASP A 41 14.59 24.30 16.75
N ASN A 42 15.68 24.59 17.46
CA ASN A 42 16.27 23.65 18.39
C ASN A 42 15.12 23.33 19.35
N PHE A 43 14.57 22.12 19.26
CA PHE A 43 13.49 21.66 20.12
C PHE A 43 13.91 21.83 21.59
N LYS A 44 13.63 23.00 22.17
CA LYS A 44 13.91 23.31 23.58
C LYS A 44 12.90 22.59 24.48
N GLU A 45 11.76 22.20 23.90
CA GLU A 45 10.71 21.43 24.55
C GLU A 45 10.51 20.10 23.80
N PRO A 46 10.24 18.99 24.52
CA PRO A 46 9.84 17.73 23.90
C PRO A 46 8.60 17.95 23.02
N LYS A 47 8.69 17.62 21.74
CA LYS A 47 7.55 17.59 20.82
C LYS A 47 7.09 16.15 20.61
N THR A 48 5.78 15.95 20.56
CA THR A 48 5.13 14.67 20.25
C THR A 48 4.37 14.80 18.94
N GLY A 49 4.40 13.76 18.11
CA GLY A 49 3.81 13.77 16.78
C GLY A 49 4.24 12.56 15.97
N ALA A 50 3.66 12.40 14.78
CA ALA A 50 4.04 11.35 13.85
C ALA A 50 5.33 11.75 13.15
N LEU A 51 6.32 10.86 13.12
CA LEU A 51 7.49 11.07 12.27
C LEU A 51 7.05 10.83 10.82
N VAL A 52 7.14 11.86 10.00
CA VAL A 52 6.79 11.80 8.58
C VAL A 52 8.02 12.04 7.73
N LEU A 53 8.09 11.34 6.60
CA LEU A 53 9.03 11.66 5.54
C LEU A 53 8.47 12.87 4.78
N VAL A 54 9.30 13.88 4.57
CA VAL A 54 8.99 15.05 3.75
C VAL A 54 9.99 15.09 2.63
N ASN A 55 9.49 15.09 1.40
CA ASN A 55 10.32 15.27 0.23
C ASN A 55 10.41 16.77 -0.07
N ASP A 56 11.63 17.31 -0.16
CA ASP A 56 11.81 18.70 -0.55
C ASP A 56 11.58 18.90 -2.05
N HIS A 57 11.50 20.16 -2.48
CA HIS A 57 11.30 20.50 -3.90
C HIS A 57 12.49 20.12 -4.80
N GLU A 58 13.61 19.66 -4.22
CA GLU A 58 14.80 19.19 -4.91
C GLU A 58 14.83 17.65 -5.00
N GLY A 59 13.84 16.95 -4.44
CA GLY A 59 13.74 15.50 -4.47
C GLY A 59 14.42 14.79 -3.29
N ASN A 60 14.95 15.53 -2.31
CA ASN A 60 15.61 14.94 -1.15
C ASN A 60 14.59 14.58 -0.07
N ASP A 61 14.77 13.41 0.53
CA ASP A 61 14.01 13.01 1.70
C ASP A 61 14.60 13.64 2.98
N ASP A 62 13.76 14.36 3.71
CA ASP A 62 14.02 14.78 5.09
C ASP A 62 12.91 14.26 6.00
N PHE A 63 13.07 14.43 7.31
CA PHE A 63 12.08 14.04 8.29
C PHE A 63 11.50 15.27 8.97
N ALA A 64 10.19 15.24 9.19
CA ALA A 64 9.50 16.18 10.05
C ALA A 64 8.69 15.43 11.10
N LEU A 65 8.39 16.13 12.18
CA LEU A 65 7.38 15.70 13.12
C LEU A 65 6.06 16.37 12.71
N PHE A 66 5.06 15.59 12.30
CA PHE A 66 3.71 16.08 12.15
C PHE A 66 3.02 16.11 13.51
N ASP A 67 2.81 17.32 14.03
CA ASP A 67 1.98 17.56 15.20
C ASP A 67 0.52 17.56 14.75
N ASP A 68 -0.16 16.45 15.02
CA ASP A 68 -1.56 16.25 14.62
C ASP A 68 -2.52 17.20 15.35
N SER A 69 -2.17 17.62 16.57
CA SER A 69 -2.99 18.54 17.37
C SER A 69 -2.93 19.96 16.84
N ALA A 70 -1.75 20.39 16.38
CA ALA A 70 -1.54 21.71 15.82
C ALA A 70 -1.73 21.74 14.29
N LYS A 71 -1.88 20.58 13.64
CA LYS A 71 -1.84 20.39 12.18
C LYS A 71 -0.62 21.06 11.54
N LYS A 72 0.54 20.93 12.19
CA LYS A 72 1.81 21.56 11.78
C LYS A 72 2.90 20.54 11.56
N LEU A 73 3.70 20.77 10.52
CA LEU A 73 4.96 20.06 10.30
C LEU A 73 6.07 20.83 11.02
N HIS A 74 6.78 20.12 11.89
CA HIS A 74 8.00 20.61 12.52
C HIS A 74 9.19 19.92 11.85
N PRO A 75 9.89 20.58 10.92
CA PRO A 75 11.08 20.00 10.31
C PRO A 75 12.10 19.68 11.40
N LEU A 76 12.80 18.55 11.25
CA LEU A 76 13.90 18.27 12.16
C LEU A 76 15.01 19.31 11.96
N PRO A 77 15.67 19.78 13.04
CA PRO A 77 16.82 20.65 12.93
C PRO A 77 17.88 20.08 12.01
N LYS A 78 18.44 20.91 11.13
CA LYS A 78 19.50 20.51 10.17
C LYS A 78 20.59 19.68 10.87
N GLY A 79 20.80 18.45 10.39
CA GLY A 79 21.78 17.49 10.95
C GLY A 79 21.24 16.58 12.07
N LYS A 80 20.00 16.74 12.53
CA LYS A 80 19.33 15.80 13.43
C LYS A 80 18.70 14.68 12.61
N LYS A 81 19.21 13.47 12.82
CA LYS A 81 18.59 12.25 12.28
C LYS A 81 17.31 11.96 13.06
N PRO A 82 16.28 11.37 12.43
CA PRO A 82 15.10 10.88 13.15
C PRO A 82 15.52 9.96 14.31
N PRO A 83 14.71 9.90 15.38
CA PRO A 83 14.98 9.01 16.50
C PRO A 83 15.13 7.59 15.97
N LYS A 84 16.34 7.03 16.08
CA LYS A 84 16.57 5.62 15.73
C LYS A 84 15.87 4.68 16.68
N LYS A 85 15.37 5.18 17.82
CA LYS A 85 14.75 4.41 18.88
C LYS A 85 13.49 5.11 19.38
N ASP A 86 12.49 4.32 19.76
CA ASP A 86 11.31 4.81 20.47
C ASP A 86 11.64 5.23 21.91
N LYS A 87 10.65 5.75 22.63
CA LYS A 87 10.78 6.15 24.05
C LYS A 87 11.22 5.00 24.98
N ASN A 88 11.14 3.76 24.51
CA ASN A 88 11.49 2.54 25.24
C ASN A 88 12.85 1.95 24.79
N GLY A 89 13.59 2.65 23.92
CA GLY A 89 14.92 2.24 23.48
C GLY A 89 14.95 1.19 22.37
N LYS A 90 13.80 0.89 21.73
CA LYS A 90 13.69 -0.08 20.62
C LYS A 90 13.88 0.61 19.28
N THR A 91 14.60 -0.04 18.35
CA THR A 91 14.91 0.55 17.04
C THR A 91 13.63 0.81 16.24
N LEU A 92 13.46 2.04 15.76
CA LEU A 92 12.40 2.43 14.82
C LEU A 92 12.95 2.33 13.39
N LYS A 93 12.20 1.70 12.49
CA LYS A 93 12.41 1.80 11.06
C LYS A 93 11.31 2.66 10.43
N LEU A 94 11.66 3.40 9.39
CA LEU A 94 10.66 4.08 8.57
C LEU A 94 9.70 3.01 8.01
N GLY A 95 8.39 3.28 8.04
CA GLY A 95 7.36 2.32 7.65
C GLY A 95 6.88 1.37 8.77
N ASP A 96 7.52 1.36 9.94
CA ASP A 96 7.05 0.55 11.07
C ASP A 96 5.70 1.07 11.61
N VAL A 97 4.66 0.25 11.53
CA VAL A 97 3.40 0.44 12.25
C VAL A 97 3.41 -0.35 13.56
N VAL A 98 2.96 0.30 14.63
CA VAL A 98 2.86 -0.30 15.95
C VAL A 98 1.43 -0.78 16.16
N THR A 99 1.21 -2.07 15.94
CA THR A 99 -0.13 -2.67 15.90
C THR A 99 -0.48 -3.35 17.22
N ILE A 100 -1.69 -3.07 17.71
CA ILE A 100 -2.36 -3.86 18.74
C ILE A 100 -3.54 -4.62 18.16
N VAL A 101 -3.63 -5.90 18.45
CA VAL A 101 -4.79 -6.75 18.15
C VAL A 101 -5.53 -7.03 19.45
N MET A 102 -6.78 -6.58 19.52
CA MET A 102 -7.65 -6.74 20.68
C MET A 102 -8.73 -7.78 20.40
N MET A 103 -8.68 -8.90 21.10
CA MET A 103 -9.72 -9.93 21.05
C MET A 103 -10.84 -9.57 22.02
N VAL A 104 -12.00 -9.20 21.48
CA VAL A 104 -13.18 -8.83 22.28
C VAL A 104 -13.87 -10.10 22.78
N ASP A 105 -13.61 -10.45 24.04
CA ASP A 105 -14.25 -11.59 24.71
C ASP A 105 -15.25 -11.11 25.75
N ALA A 106 -16.47 -10.87 25.29
CA ALA A 106 -17.61 -10.37 26.04
C ALA A 106 -18.84 -11.28 25.83
N PRO A 107 -18.81 -12.52 26.34
CA PRO A 107 -19.87 -13.51 26.12
C PRO A 107 -21.24 -13.05 26.64
N THR A 108 -21.27 -12.23 27.69
CA THR A 108 -22.49 -11.60 28.21
C THR A 108 -23.14 -10.62 27.22
N CYS A 109 -22.35 -10.07 26.30
CA CYS A 109 -22.81 -9.20 25.22
C CYS A 109 -23.05 -10.00 23.93
N GLY A 110 -23.11 -11.34 24.04
CA GLY A 110 -23.09 -12.29 22.93
C GLY A 110 -21.71 -12.43 22.28
N ASN A 111 -20.82 -11.45 22.38
CA ASN A 111 -19.57 -11.39 21.63
C ASN A 111 -18.45 -12.25 22.26
N ALA A 112 -18.44 -13.55 22.00
CA ALA A 112 -17.37 -14.44 22.45
C ALA A 112 -16.35 -14.71 21.33
N THR A 113 -15.07 -14.42 21.55
CA THR A 113 -13.96 -14.83 20.67
C THR A 113 -13.26 -16.09 21.17
N ALA A 114 -14.04 -17.09 21.60
CA ALA A 114 -13.53 -18.33 22.16
C ALA A 114 -12.82 -19.23 21.11
N GLU A 115 -13.05 -18.97 19.82
CA GLU A 115 -12.60 -19.82 18.71
C GLU A 115 -11.13 -19.64 18.32
N THR A 116 -10.45 -18.61 18.84
CA THR A 116 -9.03 -18.38 18.58
C THR A 116 -8.28 -18.01 19.86
N THR A 117 -6.96 -18.11 19.83
CA THR A 117 -6.06 -17.81 20.96
C THR A 117 -5.15 -16.64 20.65
N VAL A 118 -4.61 -16.02 21.70
CA VAL A 118 -3.60 -14.95 21.56
C VAL A 118 -2.42 -15.45 20.72
N ASP A 119 -1.91 -16.64 21.01
CA ASP A 119 -0.76 -17.22 20.29
C ASP A 119 -1.08 -17.55 18.83
N ALA A 120 -2.29 -18.04 18.54
CA ALA A 120 -2.72 -18.31 17.17
C ALA A 120 -2.78 -17.03 16.33
N LEU A 121 -3.34 -15.95 16.88
CA LEU A 121 -3.35 -14.65 16.21
C LEU A 121 -1.93 -14.08 16.07
N ARG A 122 -1.08 -14.20 17.09
CA ARG A 122 0.33 -13.80 16.98
C ARG A 122 1.04 -14.53 15.84
N ALA A 123 0.84 -15.84 15.73
CA ALA A 123 1.41 -16.64 14.66
C ALA A 123 0.82 -16.30 13.27
N ALA A 124 -0.47 -15.95 13.20
CA ALA A 124 -1.10 -15.52 11.94
C ALA A 124 -0.54 -14.18 11.44
N TYR A 125 -0.23 -13.24 12.34
CA TYR A 125 0.37 -11.96 11.95
C TYR A 125 1.88 -12.07 11.71
N LEU A 126 2.64 -12.70 12.60
CA LEU A 126 4.11 -12.66 12.58
C LEU A 126 4.76 -13.92 11.97
N GLY A 127 3.96 -14.92 11.62
CA GLY A 127 4.42 -16.25 11.24
C GLY A 127 4.72 -17.16 12.43
N PRO A 128 4.92 -18.48 12.21
CA PRO A 128 5.09 -19.46 13.29
C PRO A 128 6.29 -19.22 14.21
N ALA A 129 7.35 -18.57 13.69
CA ALA A 129 8.55 -18.22 14.46
C ALA A 129 8.42 -16.90 15.22
N LEU A 130 7.31 -16.18 15.05
CA LEU A 130 7.05 -14.87 15.65
C LEU A 130 8.11 -13.80 15.33
N ASP A 131 8.78 -13.93 14.19
CA ASP A 131 9.89 -13.06 13.77
C ASP A 131 9.52 -12.09 12.64
N GLY A 132 8.25 -12.07 12.24
CA GLY A 132 7.74 -11.22 11.16
C GLY A 132 8.02 -11.73 9.75
N LYS A 133 8.71 -12.87 9.60
CA LYS A 133 9.07 -13.43 8.29
C LYS A 133 8.00 -14.35 7.69
N GLY A 134 6.79 -14.31 8.25
CA GLY A 134 5.61 -14.96 7.70
C GLY A 134 4.35 -14.20 8.08
N GLY A 135 3.19 -14.75 7.73
CA GLY A 135 1.90 -14.16 8.09
C GLY A 135 1.64 -12.81 7.43
N VAL A 136 0.80 -12.01 8.06
CA VAL A 136 0.41 -10.66 7.60
C VAL A 136 1.63 -9.71 7.55
N ALA A 137 2.55 -9.79 8.51
CA ALA A 137 3.73 -8.93 8.57
C ALA A 137 4.63 -9.08 7.33
N TYR A 138 4.90 -10.33 6.93
CA TYR A 138 5.65 -10.59 5.70
C TYR A 138 4.92 -10.07 4.46
N ARG A 139 3.60 -10.20 4.41
CA ARG A 139 2.80 -9.71 3.27
C ARG A 139 2.80 -8.19 3.21
N ALA A 140 2.71 -7.52 4.36
CA ALA A 140 2.82 -6.07 4.44
C ALA A 140 4.16 -5.59 3.89
N GLU A 141 5.27 -6.15 4.35
CA GLU A 141 6.61 -5.76 3.90
C GLU A 141 6.80 -6.04 2.39
N MET A 142 6.45 -7.24 1.94
CA MET A 142 6.71 -7.64 0.55
C MET A 142 5.79 -6.97 -0.46
N CYS A 143 4.52 -6.72 -0.12
CA CYS A 143 3.59 -6.02 -1.02
C CYS A 143 3.81 -4.51 -1.07
N SER A 144 4.53 -3.95 -0.10
CA SER A 144 4.83 -2.52 0.00
C SER A 144 6.29 -2.18 -0.29
N TYR A 145 7.12 -3.18 -0.60
CA TYR A 145 8.57 -3.01 -0.77
C TYR A 145 9.28 -2.41 0.46
N GLY A 146 8.73 -2.67 1.64
CA GLY A 146 9.23 -2.16 2.92
C GLY A 146 8.61 -0.84 3.39
N GLU A 147 7.72 -0.22 2.59
CA GLU A 147 7.04 1.03 2.97
C GLU A 147 6.02 0.83 4.11
N LEU A 148 5.49 -0.39 4.26
CA LEU A 148 4.59 -0.78 5.34
C LEU A 148 5.14 -2.04 6.04
N MET A 149 5.53 -1.88 7.30
CA MET A 149 6.08 -2.97 8.10
C MET A 149 5.37 -3.06 9.45
N ILE A 150 4.93 -4.27 9.84
CA ILE A 150 4.41 -4.48 11.19
C ILE A 150 5.60 -4.60 12.15
N SER A 151 5.67 -3.74 13.16
CA SER A 151 6.75 -3.74 14.13
C SER A 151 6.70 -4.99 15.01
N VAL A 152 7.47 -6.03 14.66
CA VAL A 152 7.59 -7.29 15.42
C VAL A 152 7.82 -7.08 16.93
N PRO A 153 8.75 -6.21 17.40
CA PRO A 153 8.99 -6.05 18.83
C PRO A 153 7.89 -5.27 19.57
N ALA A 154 7.04 -4.54 18.85
CA ALA A 154 5.96 -3.75 19.42
C ALA A 154 4.57 -4.37 19.19
N PHE A 155 4.47 -5.34 18.28
CA PHE A 155 3.25 -6.06 17.96
C PHE A 155 2.68 -6.76 19.19
N THR A 156 1.45 -6.39 19.54
CA THR A 156 0.80 -6.85 20.76
C THR A 156 -0.54 -7.47 20.43
N VAL A 157 -0.82 -8.64 21.03
CA VAL A 157 -2.14 -9.27 20.97
C VAL A 157 -2.62 -9.45 22.40
N ILE A 158 -3.81 -8.95 22.70
CA ILE A 158 -4.43 -9.06 24.02
C ILE A 158 -5.86 -9.56 23.90
N ARG A 159 -6.31 -10.25 24.94
CA ARG A 159 -7.72 -10.53 25.16
C ARG A 159 -8.28 -9.50 26.13
N ILE A 160 -9.43 -8.94 25.80
CA ILE A 160 -10.13 -7.94 26.60
C ILE A 160 -11.54 -8.42 26.92
N THR A 161 -12.03 -8.06 28.11
CA THR A 161 -13.39 -8.39 28.57
C THR A 161 -14.10 -7.08 28.90
N PRO A 162 -14.58 -6.33 27.88
CA PRO A 162 -15.25 -5.06 28.08
C PRO A 162 -16.66 -5.23 28.69
N SER A 163 -17.18 -4.15 29.27
CA SER A 163 -18.60 -4.06 29.65
C SER A 163 -19.47 -3.82 28.42
N CYS A 164 -20.70 -4.36 28.38
CA CYS A 164 -21.64 -4.23 27.26
C CYS A 164 -22.23 -2.81 27.16
N THR A 165 -21.45 -1.83 26.72
CA THR A 165 -21.90 -0.43 26.56
C THR A 165 -22.42 -0.13 25.15
N TRP A 166 -22.49 -1.13 24.27
CA TRP A 166 -22.93 -1.02 22.88
C TRP A 166 -24.21 -1.82 22.65
N ASP A 167 -24.90 -1.56 21.54
CA ASP A 167 -26.08 -2.34 21.15
C ASP A 167 -25.66 -3.76 20.72
N THR A 168 -26.04 -4.75 21.53
CA THR A 168 -25.67 -6.16 21.31
C THR A 168 -26.55 -6.87 20.28
N THR A 169 -27.61 -6.21 19.80
CA THR A 169 -28.54 -6.73 18.79
C THR A 169 -28.17 -6.34 17.36
N THR A 170 -27.30 -5.35 17.21
CA THR A 170 -26.83 -4.84 15.91
C THR A 170 -25.30 -4.85 15.83
N CYS A 171 -24.76 -4.67 14.62
CA CYS A 171 -23.32 -4.51 14.41
C CYS A 171 -22.88 -3.08 14.76
N ASP A 172 -22.91 -2.73 16.05
CA ASP A 172 -22.39 -1.46 16.58
C ASP A 172 -20.86 -1.49 16.69
N TRP A 173 -20.19 -1.48 15.53
CA TRP A 173 -18.73 -1.54 15.44
C TRP A 173 -18.04 -0.39 16.19
N SER A 174 -18.66 0.79 16.25
CA SER A 174 -18.14 1.98 16.92
C SER A 174 -18.23 1.85 18.46
N GLY A 175 -19.37 1.38 18.96
CA GLY A 175 -19.55 1.06 20.38
C GLY A 175 -18.60 -0.04 20.84
N ILE A 176 -18.42 -1.09 20.04
CA ILE A 176 -17.47 -2.17 20.32
C ILE A 176 -16.04 -1.63 20.40
N TYR A 177 -15.63 -0.76 19.46
CA TYR A 177 -14.31 -0.12 19.49
C TYR A 177 -14.11 0.71 20.77
N SER A 178 -15.08 1.57 21.11
CA SER A 178 -15.01 2.42 22.30
C SER A 178 -14.86 1.59 23.58
N ALA A 179 -15.62 0.49 23.68
CA ALA A 179 -15.54 -0.43 24.81
C ALA A 179 -14.21 -1.19 24.84
N ALA A 180 -13.69 -1.58 23.67
CA ALA A 180 -12.40 -2.25 23.56
C ALA A 180 -11.24 -1.37 24.01
N ILE A 181 -11.21 -0.12 23.55
CA ILE A 181 -10.21 0.88 23.94
C ILE A 181 -10.28 1.16 25.45
N ALA A 182 -11.48 1.24 26.02
CA ALA A 182 -11.63 1.44 27.47
C ALA A 182 -11.11 0.25 28.31
N ALA A 183 -11.25 -0.99 27.80
CA ALA A 183 -10.81 -2.20 28.50
C ALA A 183 -9.31 -2.52 28.29
N ALA A 184 -8.71 -2.03 27.21
CA ALA A 184 -7.34 -2.33 26.83
C ALA A 184 -6.27 -2.00 27.88
N PRO A 185 -6.32 -0.88 28.65
CA PRO A 185 -5.30 -0.56 29.66
C PRO A 185 -5.16 -1.65 30.74
N ALA A 186 -6.28 -2.20 31.21
CA ALA A 186 -6.27 -3.26 32.21
C ALA A 186 -5.67 -4.55 31.65
N ALA A 187 -6.02 -4.92 30.42
CA ALA A 187 -5.48 -6.11 29.75
C ALA A 187 -3.99 -5.97 29.41
N LEU A 188 -3.52 -4.80 28.95
CA LEU A 188 -2.09 -4.53 28.73
C LEU A 188 -1.29 -4.65 30.02
N LYS A 189 -1.82 -4.11 31.14
CA LYS A 189 -1.22 -4.26 32.46
C LYS A 189 -1.16 -5.73 32.91
N ALA A 190 -2.25 -6.48 32.71
CA ALA A 190 -2.31 -7.90 33.05
C ALA A 190 -1.33 -8.75 32.21
N ALA A 191 -1.12 -8.37 30.94
CA ALA A 191 -0.15 -8.98 30.05
C ALA A 191 1.31 -8.52 30.29
N ALA A 192 1.55 -7.68 31.32
CA ALA A 192 2.83 -7.04 31.60
C ALA A 192 3.45 -6.34 30.36
N SER A 193 2.59 -5.76 29.52
CA SER A 193 3.03 -5.03 28.33
C SER A 193 3.78 -3.75 28.74
N PRO A 194 4.92 -3.44 28.12
CA PRO A 194 5.61 -2.16 28.34
C PRO A 194 4.95 -0.98 27.61
N TYR A 195 3.85 -1.23 26.88
CA TYR A 195 3.16 -0.24 26.06
C TYR A 195 1.84 0.22 26.69
N LEU A 196 1.52 1.49 26.50
CA LEU A 196 0.19 2.04 26.75
C LEU A 196 -0.64 1.98 25.47
N VAL A 197 -1.97 2.07 25.59
CA VAL A 197 -2.87 2.05 24.42
C VAL A 197 -2.50 3.16 23.41
N ALA A 198 -2.17 4.35 23.90
CA ALA A 198 -1.77 5.49 23.08
C ALA A 198 -0.42 5.32 22.36
N ASP A 199 0.34 4.26 22.66
CA ASP A 199 1.61 3.97 21.98
C ASP A 199 1.41 3.22 20.66
N PHE A 200 0.19 2.73 20.40
CA PHE A 200 -0.17 2.03 19.18
C PHE A 200 -0.71 2.99 18.12
N THR A 201 -0.26 2.77 16.88
CA THR A 201 -0.69 3.56 15.71
C THR A 201 -1.72 2.82 14.87
N ASN A 202 -1.94 1.52 15.11
CA ASN A 202 -2.93 0.73 14.40
C ASN A 202 -3.67 -0.25 15.34
N TYR A 203 -4.99 -0.28 15.25
CA TYR A 203 -5.89 -0.96 16.18
C TYR A 203 -6.73 -2.00 15.44
N HIS A 204 -6.45 -3.28 15.68
CA HIS A 204 -7.19 -4.38 15.09
C HIS A 204 -8.15 -4.98 16.13
N ILE A 205 -9.45 -4.77 15.94
CA ILE A 205 -10.50 -5.27 16.84
C ILE A 205 -11.02 -6.60 16.30
N VAL A 206 -10.75 -7.68 17.02
CA VAL A 206 -11.25 -9.01 16.66
C VAL A 206 -12.57 -9.25 17.36
N ILE A 207 -13.63 -9.44 16.58
CA ILE A 207 -15.02 -9.60 17.05
C ILE A 207 -15.62 -10.93 16.59
N ARG A 208 -16.66 -11.40 17.27
CA ARG A 208 -17.41 -12.62 16.92
C ARG A 208 -17.95 -12.60 15.48
N GLN A 209 -18.03 -13.79 14.89
CA GLN A 209 -18.31 -14.03 13.46
C GLN A 209 -19.76 -13.73 13.00
N ASP A 210 -20.76 -13.70 13.89
CA ASP A 210 -22.19 -13.71 13.55
C ASP A 210 -22.89 -12.33 13.63
N ILE A 211 -22.38 -11.37 14.40
CA ILE A 211 -23.03 -10.05 14.60
C ILE A 211 -22.92 -9.17 13.35
N CYS A 212 -21.75 -9.20 12.70
CA CYS A 212 -21.43 -8.33 11.58
C CYS A 212 -21.37 -9.15 10.28
N ARG A 213 -21.99 -8.66 9.19
CA ARG A 213 -22.12 -9.43 7.93
C ARG A 213 -20.89 -9.39 7.02
N TRP A 214 -19.91 -8.55 7.33
CA TRP A 214 -18.65 -8.40 6.59
C TRP A 214 -17.54 -9.29 7.17
N SER A 215 -16.50 -9.58 6.38
CA SER A 215 -15.32 -10.34 6.85
C SER A 215 -14.32 -9.45 7.60
N GLY A 216 -14.19 -8.21 7.14
CA GLY A 216 -13.47 -7.13 7.78
C GLY A 216 -14.19 -5.80 7.56
N LEU A 217 -13.79 -4.80 8.33
CA LEU A 217 -14.21 -3.41 8.17
C LEU A 217 -13.02 -2.52 8.56
N ALA A 218 -12.91 -1.35 7.96
CA ALA A 218 -11.89 -0.39 8.30
C ALA A 218 -12.43 1.03 8.35
N THR A 219 -11.76 1.85 9.16
CA THR A 219 -11.85 3.31 9.01
C THR A 219 -11.09 3.76 7.77
N MET A 220 -11.55 4.84 7.14
CA MET A 220 -10.89 5.49 5.99
C MET A 220 -10.74 6.99 6.24
N GLY A 221 -9.67 7.61 5.73
CA GLY A 221 -9.44 9.05 5.81
C GLY A 221 -8.32 9.47 6.77
N SER A 222 -8.24 10.77 7.07
CA SER A 222 -7.08 11.42 7.68
C SER A 222 -6.71 10.98 9.09
N ASN A 223 -7.60 10.29 9.80
CA ASN A 223 -7.35 9.72 11.14
C ASN A 223 -7.69 8.22 11.21
N ALA A 224 -7.71 7.54 10.06
CA ALA A 224 -8.03 6.13 10.01
C ALA A 224 -6.87 5.28 10.51
N ASN A 225 -7.13 4.44 11.50
CA ASN A 225 -6.14 3.56 12.12
C ASN A 225 -6.76 2.30 12.72
N THR A 226 -8.04 2.08 12.47
CA THR A 226 -8.82 1.02 13.11
C THR A 226 -9.38 0.10 12.06
N VAL A 227 -9.25 -1.19 12.34
CA VAL A 227 -9.82 -2.28 11.57
C VAL A 227 -10.57 -3.23 12.48
N TRP A 228 -11.67 -3.78 12.01
CA TRP A 228 -12.42 -4.83 12.68
C TRP A 228 -12.35 -6.09 11.84
N LEU A 229 -12.12 -7.21 12.49
CA LEU A 229 -11.83 -8.48 11.83
C LEU A 229 -12.57 -9.61 12.54
N LYS A 230 -12.96 -10.62 11.76
CA LYS A 230 -13.42 -11.90 12.31
C LYS A 230 -12.25 -12.84 12.56
N PRO A 231 -12.26 -13.67 13.63
CA PRO A 231 -11.24 -14.67 13.87
C PRO A 231 -10.91 -15.54 12.65
N GLY A 232 -11.94 -16.04 11.95
CA GLY A 232 -11.79 -16.87 10.75
C GLY A 232 -11.17 -16.14 9.55
N SER A 233 -11.13 -14.82 9.56
CA SER A 233 -10.49 -14.00 8.53
C SER A 233 -9.01 -13.72 8.83
N ILE A 234 -8.50 -14.13 9.99
CA ILE A 234 -7.10 -13.94 10.40
C ILE A 234 -6.40 -15.32 10.47
N VAL A 235 -6.30 -15.97 9.32
CA VAL A 235 -5.63 -17.26 9.17
C VAL A 235 -4.62 -17.20 8.02
N PRO A 236 -3.61 -18.09 7.99
CA PRO A 236 -2.59 -18.07 6.93
C PRO A 236 -3.15 -18.12 5.50
N SER A 237 -4.30 -18.76 5.28
CA SER A 237 -4.99 -18.84 3.99
C SER A 237 -5.86 -17.61 3.65
N SER A 238 -6.06 -16.70 4.61
CA SER A 238 -6.93 -15.53 4.49
C SER A 238 -6.23 -14.23 4.87
N TRP A 239 -4.90 -14.19 4.72
CA TRP A 239 -4.05 -13.04 5.06
C TRP A 239 -4.46 -11.75 4.32
N GLN A 240 -5.14 -11.89 3.19
CA GLN A 240 -5.62 -10.79 2.38
C GLN A 240 -6.62 -9.90 3.11
N VAL A 241 -7.47 -10.43 4.01
CA VAL A 241 -8.49 -9.63 4.71
C VAL A 241 -7.83 -8.63 5.68
N PRO A 242 -6.95 -9.05 6.62
CA PRO A 242 -6.21 -8.08 7.44
C PRO A 242 -5.43 -7.05 6.63
N MET A 243 -4.87 -7.44 5.47
CA MET A 243 -4.15 -6.52 4.59
C MET A 243 -5.08 -5.50 3.92
N GLN A 244 -6.21 -5.95 3.38
CA GLN A 244 -7.22 -5.11 2.76
C GLN A 244 -7.73 -4.06 3.75
N GLU A 245 -8.17 -4.50 4.94
CA GLU A 245 -8.66 -3.58 5.97
C GLU A 245 -7.57 -2.61 6.45
N MET A 246 -6.33 -3.09 6.60
CA MET A 246 -5.24 -2.22 7.00
C MET A 246 -4.98 -1.12 5.96
N ILE A 247 -5.05 -1.42 4.66
CA ILE A 247 -4.77 -0.40 3.65
C ILE A 247 -5.94 0.53 3.32
N HIS A 248 -7.17 0.18 3.71
CA HIS A 248 -8.27 1.16 3.75
C HIS A 248 -7.93 2.36 4.64
N ASN A 249 -7.10 2.19 5.68
CA ASN A 249 -6.61 3.33 6.49
C ASN A 249 -5.76 4.33 5.68
N PHE A 250 -5.23 3.94 4.53
CA PHE A 250 -4.51 4.80 3.58
C PHE A 250 -5.39 5.31 2.43
N VAL A 251 -6.71 5.32 2.63
CA VAL A 251 -7.70 5.84 1.68
C VAL A 251 -7.77 5.00 0.39
N MET A 252 -7.55 3.70 0.53
CA MET A 252 -7.70 2.75 -0.56
C MET A 252 -9.16 2.29 -0.66
N TYR A 253 -9.69 2.22 -1.88
CA TYR A 253 -11.04 1.70 -2.15
C TYR A 253 -10.96 0.29 -2.70
N HIS A 254 -12.09 -0.45 -2.64
CA HIS A 254 -12.18 -1.75 -3.28
C HIS A 254 -11.89 -1.65 -4.78
N SER A 255 -11.33 -2.72 -5.32
CA SER A 255 -11.11 -2.90 -6.75
C SER A 255 -12.32 -3.58 -7.40
N TYR A 256 -12.55 -3.23 -8.64
CA TYR A 256 -13.71 -3.61 -9.45
C TYR A 256 -13.24 -4.51 -10.61
N GLY A 257 -14.14 -5.32 -11.14
CA GLY A 257 -13.91 -6.02 -12.41
C GLY A 257 -15.21 -6.04 -13.20
N ASP A 258 -15.15 -5.67 -14.47
CA ASP A 258 -16.35 -5.48 -15.30
C ASP A 258 -17.40 -4.56 -14.65
N GLY A 259 -16.94 -3.54 -13.91
CA GLY A 259 -17.80 -2.58 -13.22
C GLY A 259 -18.47 -3.09 -11.94
N SER A 260 -18.18 -4.34 -11.53
CA SER A 260 -18.65 -4.90 -10.26
C SER A 260 -17.57 -4.82 -9.19
N GLU A 261 -17.92 -4.28 -8.03
CA GLU A 261 -17.06 -4.29 -6.85
C GLU A 261 -16.65 -5.73 -6.47
N TYR A 262 -15.42 -5.90 -6.00
CA TYR A 262 -14.81 -7.18 -5.63
C TYR A 262 -14.58 -8.20 -6.76
N ASN A 263 -14.96 -7.88 -7.99
CA ASN A 263 -14.74 -8.78 -9.13
C ASN A 263 -13.32 -8.70 -9.73
N ASP A 264 -12.43 -7.90 -9.12
CA ASP A 264 -10.98 -7.95 -9.39
C ASP A 264 -10.33 -9.09 -8.58
N TYR A 265 -9.70 -10.05 -9.26
CA TYR A 265 -8.98 -11.15 -8.60
C TYR A 265 -7.45 -10.99 -8.65
N THR A 266 -6.96 -9.85 -9.15
CA THR A 266 -5.53 -9.53 -9.30
C THR A 266 -4.94 -8.85 -8.07
N SER A 267 -5.77 -8.40 -7.13
CA SER A 267 -5.39 -7.70 -5.90
C SER A 267 -6.30 -8.09 -4.74
N PHE A 268 -5.79 -8.03 -3.51
CA PHE A 268 -6.61 -8.17 -2.29
C PHE A 268 -7.56 -7.00 -2.02
N MET A 269 -7.49 -5.90 -2.77
CA MET A 269 -8.54 -4.88 -2.72
C MET A 269 -9.79 -5.29 -3.51
N GLY A 270 -9.68 -6.30 -4.37
CA GLY A 270 -10.83 -7.05 -4.87
C GLY A 270 -11.02 -8.36 -4.10
N SER A 271 -11.29 -9.46 -4.80
CA SER A 271 -11.36 -10.82 -4.21
C SER A 271 -10.09 -11.64 -4.41
N GLY A 272 -9.00 -11.01 -4.87
CA GLY A 272 -7.72 -11.66 -5.16
C GLY A 272 -6.93 -12.05 -3.90
N ASN A 273 -5.99 -12.98 -4.08
CA ASN A 273 -5.01 -13.36 -3.06
C ASN A 273 -3.59 -12.98 -3.50
N ALA A 274 -3.42 -11.70 -3.77
CA ALA A 274 -2.21 -11.14 -4.38
C ALA A 274 -2.02 -9.69 -3.93
N CYS A 275 -0.80 -9.17 -4.02
CA CYS A 275 -0.46 -7.81 -3.63
C CYS A 275 -1.27 -6.74 -4.40
N PRO A 276 -1.26 -5.47 -3.94
CA PRO A 276 -1.98 -4.40 -4.62
C PRO A 276 -1.58 -4.30 -6.09
N ASN A 277 -2.53 -3.95 -6.96
CA ASN A 277 -2.25 -3.71 -8.38
C ASN A 277 -1.62 -2.32 -8.59
N ALA A 278 -1.24 -2.01 -9.82
CA ALA A 278 -0.39 -0.87 -10.14
C ALA A 278 -1.05 0.46 -9.84
N LYS A 279 -2.37 0.57 -9.98
CA LYS A 279 -3.08 1.77 -9.58
C LYS A 279 -3.01 1.96 -8.07
N GLU A 280 -3.20 0.88 -7.32
CA GLU A 280 -3.16 0.90 -5.85
C GLU A 280 -1.75 1.21 -5.35
N LEU A 281 -0.73 0.53 -5.88
CA LEU A 281 0.68 0.79 -5.59
C LEU A 281 1.07 2.24 -5.93
N ALA A 282 0.60 2.78 -7.06
CA ALA A 282 0.85 4.16 -7.45
C ALA A 282 0.17 5.17 -6.50
N LEU A 283 -1.04 4.89 -6.02
CA LEU A 283 -1.75 5.77 -5.08
C LEU A 283 -1.11 5.78 -3.69
N LEU A 284 -0.62 4.62 -3.26
CA LEU A 284 0.12 4.43 -2.00
C LEU A 284 1.54 5.01 -2.06
N GLY A 285 2.09 5.23 -3.27
CA GLY A 285 3.47 5.65 -3.47
C GLY A 285 4.48 4.52 -3.32
N TRP A 286 4.04 3.27 -3.27
CA TRP A 286 4.90 2.09 -3.12
C TRP A 286 5.56 1.67 -4.44
N ALA A 287 5.05 2.14 -5.58
CA ALA A 287 5.64 1.88 -6.89
C ALA A 287 5.78 3.15 -7.74
N SER A 288 6.77 3.12 -8.63
CA SER A 288 7.02 4.17 -9.62
C SER A 288 6.79 3.67 -11.05
N PRO A 289 6.44 4.56 -11.99
CA PRO A 289 6.26 4.16 -13.38
C PRO A 289 7.62 3.79 -13.99
N ALA A 290 7.61 2.86 -14.94
CA ALA A 290 8.78 2.53 -15.74
C ALA A 290 9.31 3.75 -16.49
N THR A 291 10.60 3.75 -16.84
CA THR A 291 11.18 4.77 -17.73
C THR A 291 10.42 4.78 -19.05
N GLY A 292 9.87 5.94 -19.43
CA GLY A 292 8.99 6.07 -20.60
C GLY A 292 7.58 5.50 -20.42
N GLY A 293 7.24 5.02 -19.22
CA GLY A 293 5.96 4.40 -18.85
C GLY A 293 4.83 5.37 -18.59
N LEU A 294 5.07 6.67 -18.53
CA LEU A 294 4.02 7.70 -18.47
C LEU A 294 3.67 8.15 -19.89
N LEU A 295 2.54 7.67 -20.39
CA LEU A 295 2.17 7.78 -21.80
C LEU A 295 0.89 8.59 -21.99
N ASP A 296 0.82 9.35 -23.08
CA ASP A 296 -0.35 10.11 -23.50
C ASP A 296 -0.39 10.31 -25.03
N GLY A 297 -1.30 11.14 -25.52
CA GLY A 297 -1.42 11.42 -26.95
C GLY A 297 -0.24 12.17 -27.58
N THR A 298 0.66 12.73 -26.77
CA THR A 298 1.90 13.37 -27.25
C THR A 298 3.05 12.37 -27.35
N SER A 299 3.11 11.39 -26.43
CA SER A 299 4.17 10.36 -26.43
C SER A 299 3.82 9.12 -27.26
N ILE A 300 2.55 8.91 -27.61
CA ILE A 300 2.11 7.87 -28.55
C ILE A 300 1.49 8.54 -29.79
N ALA A 301 2.32 8.80 -30.79
CA ALA A 301 1.86 9.33 -32.07
C ALA A 301 0.88 8.36 -32.76
N ALA A 302 -0.13 8.90 -33.44
CA ALA A 302 -1.10 8.08 -34.16
C ALA A 302 -0.42 7.24 -35.25
N GLY A 303 -0.67 5.93 -35.25
CA GLY A 303 -0.08 4.96 -36.17
C GLY A 303 1.34 4.50 -35.80
N ALA A 304 1.93 5.04 -34.73
CA ALA A 304 3.27 4.68 -34.26
C ALA A 304 3.19 3.82 -32.99
N ALA A 305 4.21 2.97 -32.82
CA ALA A 305 4.44 2.22 -31.60
C ALA A 305 5.49 2.90 -30.73
N THR A 306 5.25 2.95 -29.43
CA THR A 306 6.18 3.42 -28.39
C THR A 306 6.63 2.22 -27.58
N GLY A 307 7.95 2.03 -27.43
CA GLY A 307 8.56 0.93 -26.67
C GLY A 307 9.88 0.42 -27.27
N PRO A 308 10.47 -0.65 -26.71
CA PRO A 308 9.94 -1.42 -25.59
C PRO A 308 10.04 -0.67 -24.26
N ILE A 309 8.98 -0.74 -23.47
CA ILE A 309 8.98 -0.38 -22.05
C ILE A 309 9.18 -1.67 -21.26
N MET A 310 10.23 -1.71 -20.44
CA MET A 310 10.56 -2.88 -19.64
C MET A 310 9.80 -2.83 -18.33
N LEU A 311 8.85 -3.76 -18.14
CA LEU A 311 8.08 -3.87 -16.91
C LEU A 311 8.57 -5.09 -16.12
N PRO A 312 9.19 -4.91 -14.93
CA PRO A 312 9.43 -6.02 -14.02
C PRO A 312 8.10 -6.48 -13.41
N ALA A 313 8.05 -7.76 -13.03
CA ALA A 313 6.93 -8.29 -12.25
C ALA A 313 6.85 -7.57 -10.90
N THR A 314 5.65 -7.25 -10.46
CA THR A 314 5.41 -6.47 -9.22
C THR A 314 6.06 -7.09 -8.00
N TYR A 315 6.16 -8.42 -7.89
CA TYR A 315 6.81 -9.06 -6.74
C TYR A 315 8.33 -8.81 -6.63
N LEU A 316 8.97 -8.33 -7.70
CA LEU A 316 10.42 -8.07 -7.75
C LEU A 316 10.79 -6.72 -7.14
N THR A 317 10.07 -5.68 -7.51
CA THR A 317 10.39 -4.29 -7.18
C THR A 317 9.20 -3.39 -7.46
N GLY A 318 9.04 -2.32 -6.67
CA GLY A 318 8.12 -1.23 -6.96
C GLY A 318 8.70 -0.24 -7.97
N ALA A 319 10.02 -0.22 -8.15
CA ALA A 319 10.67 0.70 -9.07
C ALA A 319 10.41 0.30 -10.52
N GLY A 320 9.74 1.16 -11.27
CA GLY A 320 9.40 0.92 -12.67
C GLY A 320 8.37 -0.18 -12.89
N ALA A 321 7.58 -0.53 -11.87
CA ALA A 321 6.68 -1.69 -11.89
C ALA A 321 5.48 -1.56 -12.84
N TYR A 322 5.15 -0.35 -13.29
CA TYR A 322 3.98 -0.11 -14.12
C TYR A 322 4.19 0.89 -15.25
N ALA A 323 3.31 0.84 -16.25
CA ALA A 323 3.09 1.93 -17.20
C ALA A 323 1.67 2.49 -17.02
N ARG A 324 1.51 3.80 -17.22
CA ARG A 324 0.23 4.50 -17.19
C ARG A 324 -0.01 5.16 -18.55
N VAL A 325 -1.10 4.81 -19.22
CA VAL A 325 -1.53 5.46 -20.46
C VAL A 325 -2.71 6.38 -20.16
N LYS A 326 -2.60 7.63 -20.60
CA LYS A 326 -3.65 8.64 -20.62
C LYS A 326 -4.18 8.78 -22.05
N PRO A 327 -5.34 8.18 -22.40
CA PRO A 327 -5.89 8.24 -23.75
C PRO A 327 -6.46 9.63 -24.11
N THR A 328 -5.64 10.68 -24.05
CA THR A 328 -6.02 12.09 -24.28
C THR A 328 -6.53 12.36 -25.70
N TRP A 329 -6.35 11.40 -26.60
CA TRP A 329 -6.90 11.42 -27.96
C TRP A 329 -8.36 11.00 -28.07
N MET A 330 -8.94 10.42 -27.02
CA MET A 330 -10.36 10.09 -27.02
C MET A 330 -11.17 11.34 -26.74
N SER A 331 -12.25 11.56 -27.50
CA SER A 331 -13.13 12.72 -27.32
C SER A 331 -13.79 12.77 -25.95
N SER A 332 -14.02 11.61 -25.31
CA SER A 332 -14.60 11.52 -23.96
C SER A 332 -13.59 11.78 -22.84
N TYR A 333 -12.30 11.95 -23.13
CA TYR A 333 -11.25 11.94 -22.10
C TYR A 333 -11.40 13.04 -21.06
N THR A 334 -11.88 14.23 -21.46
CA THR A 334 -12.11 15.37 -20.57
C THR A 334 -13.47 15.37 -19.87
N SER A 335 -14.34 14.39 -20.17
CA SER A 335 -15.64 14.26 -19.51
C SER A 335 -15.48 13.83 -18.06
N THR A 336 -16.28 14.44 -17.18
CA THR A 336 -16.37 14.11 -15.75
C THR A 336 -17.43 13.06 -15.45
N ASP A 337 -18.13 12.53 -16.46
CA ASP A 337 -19.06 11.41 -16.27
C ASP A 337 -18.28 10.16 -15.86
N PRO A 338 -18.55 9.57 -14.67
CA PRO A 338 -17.83 8.38 -14.22
C PRO A 338 -18.10 7.15 -15.11
N THR A 339 -19.26 7.08 -15.78
CA THR A 339 -19.66 5.93 -16.60
C THR A 339 -19.11 5.97 -18.02
N THR A 340 -19.16 7.14 -18.67
CA THR A 340 -18.79 7.33 -20.08
C THR A 340 -17.52 8.15 -20.29
N GLY A 341 -17.05 8.86 -19.26
CA GLY A 341 -15.88 9.72 -19.34
C GLY A 341 -14.56 8.96 -19.39
N GLY A 342 -13.50 9.72 -19.65
CA GLY A 342 -12.14 9.23 -19.83
C GLY A 342 -11.69 8.28 -18.72
N LYS A 343 -10.89 7.29 -19.12
CA LYS A 343 -10.20 6.39 -18.20
C LYS A 343 -8.71 6.41 -18.47
N ASN A 344 -7.92 6.45 -17.41
CA ASN A 344 -6.50 6.14 -17.47
C ASN A 344 -6.33 4.62 -17.39
N LEU A 345 -5.32 4.10 -18.06
CA LEU A 345 -5.00 2.68 -18.06
C LEU A 345 -3.69 2.45 -17.31
N TYR A 346 -3.68 1.49 -16.39
CA TYR A 346 -2.50 1.03 -15.68
C TYR A 346 -2.14 -0.37 -16.17
N PHE A 347 -0.85 -0.58 -16.43
CA PHE A 347 -0.30 -1.82 -16.96
C PHE A 347 0.78 -2.33 -16.04
N GLU A 348 0.69 -3.59 -15.62
CA GLU A 348 1.65 -4.22 -14.72
C GLU A 348 1.92 -5.67 -15.09
N VAL A 349 3.10 -6.17 -14.73
CA VAL A 349 3.41 -7.59 -14.95
C VAL A 349 3.17 -8.35 -13.66
N ARG A 350 2.38 -9.43 -13.73
CA ARG A 350 2.18 -10.33 -12.60
C ARG A 350 2.82 -11.68 -12.85
N LYS A 351 3.39 -12.24 -11.78
CA LYS A 351 4.04 -13.55 -11.74
C LYS A 351 4.01 -14.06 -10.30
N ASP A 352 4.01 -15.38 -10.15
CA ASP A 352 3.95 -16.10 -8.88
C ASP A 352 5.29 -16.05 -8.14
N GLY A 353 5.51 -14.99 -7.38
CA GLY A 353 6.70 -14.84 -6.55
C GLY A 353 6.41 -14.11 -5.25
N ASN A 354 7.16 -14.41 -4.19
CA ASN A 354 7.06 -13.75 -2.89
C ASN A 354 5.61 -13.69 -2.34
N ALA A 355 5.07 -12.49 -2.13
CA ALA A 355 3.71 -12.29 -1.65
C ALA A 355 2.62 -12.48 -2.73
N ASP A 356 3.00 -12.53 -4.00
CA ASP A 356 2.13 -12.90 -5.13
C ASP A 356 2.10 -14.41 -5.41
N ALA A 357 2.73 -15.24 -4.57
CA ALA A 357 2.79 -16.70 -4.78
C ALA A 357 1.42 -17.41 -4.81
N SER A 358 0.34 -16.73 -4.40
CA SER A 358 -1.04 -17.26 -4.40
C SER A 358 -1.93 -16.59 -5.43
N ILE A 359 -1.36 -15.81 -6.37
CA ILE A 359 -2.13 -15.23 -7.47
C ILE A 359 -2.74 -16.32 -8.35
N ILE A 360 -3.93 -16.05 -8.90
CA ILE A 360 -4.64 -17.00 -9.75
C ILE A 360 -3.78 -17.33 -11.00
N PRO A 361 -3.69 -18.62 -11.40
CA PRO A 361 -2.81 -19.05 -12.48
C PRO A 361 -2.99 -18.31 -13.82
N SER A 362 -4.19 -17.84 -14.15
CA SER A 362 -4.46 -17.09 -15.38
C SER A 362 -3.75 -15.72 -15.43
N PHE A 363 -3.39 -15.17 -14.28
CA PHE A 363 -2.68 -13.88 -14.19
C PHE A 363 -1.16 -14.05 -14.05
N VAL A 364 -0.67 -15.29 -13.94
CA VAL A 364 0.76 -15.58 -13.84
C VAL A 364 1.41 -15.42 -15.22
N ASN A 365 2.57 -14.75 -15.26
CA ASN A 365 3.29 -14.42 -16.48
C ASN A 365 2.45 -13.59 -17.46
N ALA A 366 1.60 -12.70 -16.96
CA ALA A 366 0.73 -11.86 -17.79
C ALA A 366 0.94 -10.38 -17.50
N LEU A 367 0.66 -9.56 -18.51
CA LEU A 367 0.45 -8.12 -18.34
C LEU A 367 -1.01 -7.88 -17.94
N ILE A 368 -1.23 -7.34 -16.76
CA ILE A 368 -2.54 -7.01 -16.21
C ILE A 368 -2.87 -5.56 -16.54
N VAL A 369 -4.14 -5.31 -16.87
CA VAL A 369 -4.63 -3.99 -17.25
C VAL A 369 -5.79 -3.59 -16.34
N HIS A 370 -5.64 -2.43 -15.70
CA HIS A 370 -6.71 -1.76 -14.96
C HIS A 370 -7.06 -0.44 -15.63
N GLN A 371 -8.32 -0.03 -15.48
CA GLN A 371 -8.81 1.29 -15.89
C GLN A 371 -9.30 2.07 -14.68
N VAL A 372 -9.16 3.40 -14.70
CA VAL A 372 -9.50 4.29 -13.57
C VAL A 372 -10.08 5.59 -14.09
N ILE A 373 -11.06 6.18 -13.42
CA ILE A 373 -11.67 7.47 -13.78
C ILE A 373 -10.60 8.56 -13.94
N ALA A 374 -10.45 9.09 -15.15
CA ALA A 374 -9.29 9.90 -15.52
C ALA A 374 -9.22 11.25 -14.79
N TYR A 375 -10.34 11.97 -14.63
CA TYR A 375 -10.31 13.29 -14.00
C TYR A 375 -9.93 13.21 -12.50
N MET A 376 -10.47 12.23 -11.78
CA MET A 376 -10.08 11.93 -10.39
C MET A 376 -8.62 11.51 -10.32
N ASP A 377 -8.21 10.62 -11.24
CA ASP A 377 -6.86 10.09 -11.23
C ASP A 377 -5.77 11.10 -11.67
N ASN A 378 -6.14 12.11 -12.45
CA ASN A 378 -5.25 13.19 -12.85
C ASN A 378 -5.11 14.29 -11.78
N ASP A 379 -6.06 14.38 -10.84
CA ASP A 379 -6.06 15.36 -9.75
C ASP A 379 -6.20 14.66 -8.39
N GLN A 380 -5.15 13.92 -8.02
CA GLN A 380 -5.08 13.24 -6.73
C GLN A 380 -5.02 14.21 -5.55
N ALA A 381 -4.72 15.50 -5.75
CA ALA A 381 -4.75 16.47 -4.67
C ALA A 381 -6.19 16.73 -4.20
N THR A 382 -7.12 16.80 -5.15
CA THR A 382 -8.55 17.01 -4.88
C THR A 382 -9.27 15.70 -4.57
N TYR A 383 -9.03 14.65 -5.36
CA TYR A 383 -9.87 13.44 -5.38
C TYR A 383 -9.23 12.24 -4.67
N ARG A 384 -8.20 12.43 -3.81
CA ARG A 384 -7.54 11.31 -3.10
C ARG A 384 -8.51 10.44 -2.32
N SER A 385 -9.53 11.06 -1.73
CA SER A 385 -10.55 10.41 -0.91
C SER A 385 -11.82 10.06 -1.66
N ASP A 386 -11.79 10.08 -2.98
CA ASP A 386 -12.92 9.66 -3.79
C ASP A 386 -12.65 8.29 -4.42
N ASN A 387 -13.71 7.50 -4.56
CA ASN A 387 -13.60 6.22 -5.24
C ASN A 387 -13.46 6.44 -6.76
N ALA A 388 -12.21 6.42 -7.24
CA ALA A 388 -11.90 6.57 -8.65
C ALA A 388 -12.23 5.34 -9.52
N ILE A 389 -12.83 4.29 -8.94
CA ILE A 389 -13.22 3.04 -9.58
C ILE A 389 -12.01 2.41 -10.30
N ASN A 390 -11.15 1.75 -9.52
CA ASN A 390 -10.06 0.94 -10.05
C ASN A 390 -10.65 -0.37 -10.59
N ASP A 391 -10.72 -0.54 -11.91
CA ASP A 391 -11.48 -1.61 -12.54
C ASP A 391 -10.56 -2.47 -13.42
N PHE A 392 -10.45 -3.76 -13.09
CA PHE A 392 -9.75 -4.75 -13.90
C PHE A 392 -10.42 -4.88 -15.26
N VAL A 393 -9.61 -4.82 -16.32
CA VAL A 393 -10.08 -4.84 -17.72
C VAL A 393 -9.75 -6.17 -18.37
N THR A 394 -8.47 -6.56 -18.35
CA THR A 394 -8.00 -7.74 -19.07
C THR A 394 -6.60 -8.15 -18.62
N PHE A 395 -6.17 -9.33 -19.06
CA PHE A 395 -4.79 -9.77 -18.97
C PHE A 395 -4.29 -10.16 -20.37
N ILE A 396 -3.00 -9.92 -20.62
CA ILE A 396 -2.37 -10.12 -21.92
C ILE A 396 -1.19 -11.06 -21.74
N ALA A 397 -1.24 -12.20 -22.43
CA ALA A 397 -0.17 -13.19 -22.41
C ALA A 397 1.11 -12.64 -23.10
N PRO A 398 2.31 -13.17 -22.79
CA PRO A 398 3.54 -12.80 -23.48
C PRO A 398 3.50 -13.18 -24.97
N ASN A 399 4.26 -12.48 -25.81
CA ASN A 399 4.30 -12.69 -27.26
C ASN A 399 2.94 -12.53 -27.97
N THR A 400 2.08 -11.65 -27.48
CA THR A 400 0.76 -11.42 -28.09
C THR A 400 0.55 -9.97 -28.49
N ARG A 401 -0.47 -9.76 -29.33
CA ARG A 401 -1.00 -8.46 -29.74
C ARG A 401 -2.45 -8.38 -29.30
N THR A 402 -2.80 -7.37 -28.51
CA THR A 402 -4.16 -7.19 -27.98
C THR A 402 -4.66 -5.78 -28.27
N VAL A 403 -5.89 -5.67 -28.79
CA VAL A 403 -6.62 -4.39 -28.86
C VAL A 403 -7.28 -4.15 -27.51
N ILE A 404 -7.04 -2.99 -26.90
CA ILE A 404 -7.58 -2.68 -25.58
C ILE A 404 -8.99 -2.15 -25.69
N SER A 405 -9.89 -2.80 -24.96
CA SER A 405 -11.30 -2.47 -24.81
C SER A 405 -11.76 -2.92 -23.42
N SER A 406 -12.86 -2.35 -22.94
CA SER A 406 -13.53 -2.70 -21.69
C SER A 406 -15.05 -2.74 -21.86
N TRP A 407 -15.77 -3.13 -20.82
CA TRP A 407 -17.23 -3.24 -20.84
C TRP A 407 -17.92 -1.91 -21.16
N ASN A 408 -17.41 -0.78 -20.66
CA ASN A 408 -17.94 0.58 -20.89
C ASN A 408 -17.18 1.38 -21.95
N ILE A 409 -15.93 1.05 -22.26
CA ILE A 409 -15.16 1.68 -23.34
C ILE A 409 -14.81 0.63 -24.38
N LYS A 410 -15.64 0.54 -25.41
CA LYS A 410 -15.53 -0.50 -26.44
C LYS A 410 -14.22 -0.45 -27.24
N ASN A 411 -13.54 0.70 -27.27
CA ASN A 411 -12.25 0.82 -27.94
C ASN A 411 -11.47 2.04 -27.44
N TYR A 412 -10.26 1.80 -26.91
CA TYR A 412 -9.32 2.86 -26.53
C TYR A 412 -8.49 3.41 -27.69
N ASN A 413 -8.67 2.87 -28.90
CA ASN A 413 -7.79 3.07 -30.05
C ASN A 413 -6.33 2.75 -29.73
N LEU A 414 -6.12 1.74 -28.87
CA LEU A 414 -4.82 1.32 -28.34
C LEU A 414 -4.63 -0.18 -28.60
N VAL A 415 -3.48 -0.52 -29.17
CA VAL A 415 -2.98 -1.90 -29.28
C VAL A 415 -1.76 -2.03 -28.39
N VAL A 416 -1.69 -3.14 -27.67
CA VAL A 416 -0.53 -3.51 -26.86
C VAL A 416 0.13 -4.73 -27.47
N TYR A 417 1.45 -4.68 -27.62
CA TYR A 417 2.28 -5.84 -27.97
C TYR A 417 3.15 -6.21 -26.78
N THR A 418 3.19 -7.48 -26.45
CA THR A 418 4.09 -8.03 -25.43
C THR A 418 5.15 -8.90 -26.10
N GLY A 419 6.39 -8.83 -25.64
CA GLY A 419 7.42 -9.78 -26.06
C GLY A 419 7.51 -10.98 -25.13
N SER A 420 8.63 -11.70 -25.18
CA SER A 420 8.93 -12.80 -24.25
C SER A 420 9.38 -12.27 -22.89
N MET A 421 8.99 -12.96 -21.83
CA MET A 421 9.56 -12.77 -20.50
C MET A 421 11.08 -13.03 -20.53
N PHE A 422 11.87 -12.20 -19.86
CA PHE A 422 13.32 -12.33 -19.77
C PHE A 422 13.86 -11.96 -18.38
N GLY A 423 15.19 -11.96 -18.24
CA GLY A 423 15.90 -11.75 -16.96
C GLY A 423 16.20 -13.08 -16.25
N SER A 424 17.04 -13.03 -15.21
CA SER A 424 17.48 -14.23 -14.46
C SER A 424 16.32 -15.02 -13.83
N GLN A 425 15.23 -14.33 -13.50
CA GLN A 425 14.01 -14.92 -12.94
C GLN A 425 12.87 -15.03 -13.98
N GLY A 426 13.12 -14.70 -15.26
CA GLY A 426 12.10 -14.68 -16.32
C GLY A 426 10.88 -13.84 -15.92
N ALA A 427 11.15 -12.65 -15.38
CA ALA A 427 10.19 -11.85 -14.62
C ALA A 427 10.17 -10.38 -15.08
N ILE A 428 10.69 -10.10 -16.28
CA ILE A 428 10.62 -8.79 -16.94
C ILE A 428 9.96 -8.97 -18.30
N LEU A 429 8.98 -8.15 -18.62
CA LEU A 429 8.25 -8.17 -19.89
C LEU A 429 8.49 -6.87 -20.68
N PRO A 430 8.96 -6.96 -21.94
CA PRO A 430 8.97 -5.80 -22.84
C PRO A 430 7.57 -5.57 -23.39
N VAL A 431 7.08 -4.34 -23.28
CA VAL A 431 5.73 -3.93 -23.72
C VAL A 431 5.83 -2.77 -24.71
N TYR A 432 5.04 -2.82 -25.77
CA TYR A 432 4.91 -1.75 -26.76
C TYR A 432 3.46 -1.27 -26.83
N PHE A 433 3.27 0.04 -26.92
CA PHE A 433 1.97 0.69 -26.99
C PHE A 433 1.81 1.35 -28.36
N CYS A 434 0.72 1.06 -29.06
CA CYS A 434 0.46 1.58 -30.40
C CYS A 434 -0.93 2.21 -30.46
N ARG A 435 -0.99 3.52 -30.68
CA ARG A 435 -2.25 4.22 -30.94
C ARG A 435 -2.64 4.02 -32.40
N PHE A 436 -3.84 3.55 -32.68
CA PHE A 436 -4.32 3.34 -34.04
C PHE A 436 -5.44 4.32 -34.42
N VAL A 437 -5.57 4.60 -35.71
CA VAL A 437 -6.66 5.44 -36.25
C VAL A 437 -7.82 4.55 -36.74
N THR A 438 -7.50 3.40 -37.33
CA THR A 438 -8.43 2.29 -37.59
C THR A 438 -7.79 1.00 -37.09
N ALA A 439 -8.57 0.02 -36.61
CA ALA A 439 -8.02 -1.21 -36.00
C ALA A 439 -7.05 -1.96 -36.93
N GLU A 440 -7.23 -1.80 -38.25
CA GLU A 440 -6.40 -2.35 -39.32
C GLU A 440 -5.12 -1.54 -39.60
N THR A 441 -5.09 -0.24 -39.31
CA THR A 441 -3.92 0.64 -39.51
C THR A 441 -3.02 0.74 -38.27
N GLY A 442 -3.36 0.03 -37.19
CA GLY A 442 -2.57 -0.08 -35.97
C GLY A 442 -1.27 -0.86 -36.12
N GLY A 443 -0.35 -0.28 -36.90
CA GLY A 443 1.11 -0.37 -36.80
C GLY A 443 1.72 -1.76 -36.89
N LYS A 444 2.49 -1.99 -37.96
CA LYS A 444 3.41 -3.10 -38.21
C LYS A 444 4.56 -3.16 -37.17
N ALA A 445 4.27 -3.25 -35.87
CA ALA A 445 5.29 -3.60 -34.90
C ALA A 445 5.71 -5.04 -35.18
N LYS A 446 6.94 -5.26 -35.66
CA LYS A 446 7.46 -6.62 -35.88
C LYS A 446 7.65 -7.26 -34.50
N PRO A 447 6.84 -8.25 -34.10
CA PRO A 447 7.13 -9.02 -32.91
C PRO A 447 8.41 -9.80 -33.20
N GLY A 448 9.52 -9.49 -32.52
CA GLY A 448 10.76 -10.25 -32.68
C GLY A 448 12.06 -9.45 -32.71
N GLU A 449 12.03 -8.11 -32.64
CA GLU A 449 13.29 -7.37 -32.43
C GLU A 449 13.77 -7.60 -30.99
N ARG A 450 14.93 -8.24 -30.87
CA ARG A 450 15.61 -8.55 -29.60
C ARG A 450 15.65 -7.28 -28.73
N ALA A 451 15.21 -7.39 -27.48
CA ALA A 451 15.36 -6.32 -26.50
C ALA A 451 16.84 -5.85 -26.48
N PRO A 452 17.11 -4.53 -26.47
CA PRO A 452 18.45 -4.01 -26.28
C PRO A 452 19.06 -4.57 -24.99
N PRO A 453 20.40 -4.79 -24.93
CA PRO A 453 21.07 -5.15 -23.69
C PRO A 453 20.78 -4.08 -22.61
N LEU A 454 20.49 -4.53 -21.39
CA LEU A 454 20.26 -3.62 -20.27
C LEU A 454 21.49 -2.73 -20.03
N PRO A 455 21.31 -1.47 -19.59
CA PRO A 455 22.37 -0.75 -18.90
C PRO A 455 22.85 -1.57 -17.70
N PRO A 456 24.14 -1.51 -17.32
CA PRO A 456 24.60 -2.12 -16.08
C PRO A 456 23.76 -1.58 -14.92
N MET A 457 23.01 -2.44 -14.24
CA MET A 457 22.35 -2.05 -12.99
C MET A 457 23.45 -1.67 -12.00
N THR A 458 23.53 -0.39 -11.65
CA THR A 458 24.25 0.03 -10.45
C THR A 458 23.48 -0.53 -9.26
N PRO A 459 24.12 -1.33 -8.38
CA PRO A 459 23.46 -1.88 -7.21
C PRO A 459 23.31 -0.76 -6.18
N ASP A 460 22.27 0.04 -6.31
CA ASP A 460 21.82 0.84 -5.18
C ASP A 460 20.99 -0.07 -4.27
N HIS A 461 21.62 -0.38 -3.14
CA HIS A 461 21.22 -1.28 -2.06
C HIS A 461 21.58 -2.77 -2.27
N PRO A 462 22.45 -3.34 -1.41
CA PRO A 462 22.61 -4.77 -1.36
C PRO A 462 21.27 -5.40 -0.94
N PRO A 463 20.87 -6.55 -1.51
CA PRO A 463 19.76 -7.32 -0.99
C PRO A 463 19.99 -7.57 0.52
N PRO A 464 18.93 -7.57 1.35
CA PRO A 464 19.07 -7.92 2.76
C PRO A 464 19.80 -9.25 2.83
N THR A 465 20.98 -9.22 3.45
CA THR A 465 21.87 -10.36 3.52
C THR A 465 21.09 -11.49 4.16
N SER A 466 20.83 -12.55 3.38
CA SER A 466 20.41 -13.83 3.95
C SER A 466 21.54 -14.24 4.89
N GLY A 467 21.36 -13.98 6.19
CA GLY A 467 22.37 -14.30 7.18
C GLY A 467 22.77 -15.75 7.01
N HIS A 468 24.03 -15.97 6.63
CA HIS A 468 24.62 -17.30 6.61
C HIS A 468 24.34 -17.93 7.98
N ARG A 469 23.53 -18.99 7.97
CA ARG A 469 23.40 -19.88 9.12
C ARG A 469 24.83 -20.32 9.49
N PRO A 470 25.28 -20.11 10.73
CA PRO A 470 26.52 -20.72 11.18
C PRO A 470 26.42 -22.24 10.96
N PRO A 471 27.49 -22.91 10.50
CA PRO A 471 27.49 -24.36 10.45
C PRO A 471 27.17 -24.91 11.84
N PRO A 472 26.42 -26.03 11.94
CA PRO A 472 26.05 -26.61 13.21
C PRO A 472 27.29 -26.82 14.07
N ARG A 473 27.30 -26.20 15.26
CA ARG A 473 28.35 -26.35 16.26
C ARG A 473 28.49 -27.86 16.53
N ARG A 474 29.68 -28.42 16.29
CA ARG A 474 30.01 -29.79 16.68
C ARG A 474 29.73 -29.93 18.18
N SER A 475 28.87 -30.88 18.53
CA SER A 475 28.63 -31.26 19.91
C SER A 475 29.95 -31.65 20.59
N PRO A 476 30.19 -31.24 21.85
CA PRO A 476 31.34 -31.70 22.61
C PRO A 476 31.33 -33.23 22.77
N PRO A 477 32.49 -33.88 22.93
CA PRO A 477 32.55 -35.31 23.20
C PRO A 477 31.76 -35.63 24.47
N ARG A 478 30.73 -36.47 24.35
CA ARG A 478 30.05 -37.03 25.52
C ARG A 478 31.05 -37.92 26.27
N HIS A 479 31.41 -37.51 27.48
CA HIS A 479 32.05 -38.37 28.45
C HIS A 479 31.15 -39.58 28.71
N ARG A 480 31.75 -40.76 28.51
CA ARG A 480 31.17 -42.08 28.66
C ARG A 480 31.12 -42.43 30.15
N ASN A 481 30.01 -42.13 30.81
CA ASN A 481 29.71 -42.73 32.12
C ASN A 481 28.83 -43.95 31.90
N GLY A 482 29.42 -45.12 32.19
CA GLY A 482 28.75 -46.39 32.12
C GLY A 482 27.69 -46.53 33.20
N TYR A 483 26.54 -47.06 32.81
CA TYR A 483 25.63 -47.75 33.73
C TYR A 483 25.06 -48.97 33.02
N ASN A 484 25.09 -50.08 33.76
CA ASN A 484 24.76 -51.43 33.37
C ASN A 484 23.30 -51.58 32.94
N ALA A 485 23.08 -52.32 31.87
CA ALA A 485 21.75 -52.79 31.44
C ALA A 485 21.44 -54.16 32.09
N PRO A 486 20.19 -54.42 32.51
CA PRO A 486 19.64 -55.77 32.66
C PRO A 486 18.93 -56.25 31.38
N PRO A 487 18.72 -57.58 31.22
CA PRO A 487 18.37 -58.23 29.94
C PRO A 487 16.86 -58.20 29.61
N PRO A 488 16.47 -58.56 28.36
CA PRO A 488 15.14 -58.29 27.83
C PRO A 488 14.16 -59.45 28.07
N HIS A 489 12.88 -59.11 28.29
CA HIS A 489 11.77 -60.05 28.17
C HIS A 489 10.89 -59.75 26.95
N HIS A 490 10.55 -60.84 26.28
CA HIS A 490 9.79 -60.98 25.05
C HIS A 490 8.28 -60.72 25.22
N ARG A 491 7.67 -60.25 24.10
CA ARG A 491 6.31 -60.55 23.58
C ARG A 491 5.09 -60.23 24.48
N GLN A 492 4.17 -59.42 23.95
CA GLN A 492 3.02 -59.94 23.19
C GLN A 492 2.20 -58.82 22.52
N GLN A 493 1.73 -59.14 21.31
CA GLN A 493 0.72 -58.42 20.54
C GLN A 493 -0.64 -58.48 21.24
N MET A 494 -1.47 -57.44 21.08
CA MET A 494 -2.91 -57.66 20.85
C MET A 494 -3.52 -56.55 19.98
N ARG A 495 -4.17 -57.00 18.89
CA ARG A 495 -5.23 -56.31 18.16
C ARG A 495 -6.57 -56.61 18.84
N GLN A 496 -7.50 -55.66 18.85
CA GLN A 496 -8.97 -55.76 18.64
C GLN A 496 -9.56 -54.36 18.93
N ARG A 497 -10.07 -53.60 17.95
CA ARG A 497 -11.46 -53.58 17.40
C ARG A 497 -12.57 -53.55 18.47
N ALA A 498 -13.18 -52.38 18.63
CA ALA A 498 -14.62 -52.14 18.44
C ALA A 498 -14.76 -50.71 17.88
#